data_AF-A0A967L4I3-F1
#
_entry.id   AF-A0A967L4I3-F1
#
_cell.length_a   1.000
_cell.length_b   1.000
_cell.length_c   1.000
_cell.angle_alpha   90.00
_cell.angle_beta   90.00
_cell.angle_gamma   90.00
#
_symmetry.space_group_name_H-M   'P 1'
#
loop_
_entity.id
_entity.type
_entity.pdbx_description
1 polymer ?
#
loop_
_entity_poly.entity_id
_entity_poly.type
_entity_poly.pdbx_seq_one_letter_code
_entity_poly.pdbx_strand_id
1 'polypeptide(L)'
;MWPAAETIPWSALSAQEREVLGPFQDRWETLSPERQQRLRRGAARWRNLDEAQRQQFEQRYEKWKALTPQQRQEIRRHFQRFRALPPSEQQRILSARKRFRNLPPAERQRLLEKFRDMTPEQRQRLQRELRRKRRQRLERLRRGNAPPGAGGQQSQSE
;
A
#
# COMPACT_ATOMS: atom_id res chain seq x y z
N MET A 1 -25.86 -5.93 17.96
CA MET A 1 -26.11 -4.52 17.63
C MET A 1 -24.80 -3.78 17.90
N TRP A 2 -24.05 -3.38 16.87
CA TRP A 2 -22.81 -2.60 17.08
C TRP A 2 -23.19 -1.17 17.47
N PRO A 3 -22.50 -0.54 18.45
CA PRO A 3 -22.79 0.84 18.78
C PRO A 3 -22.51 1.72 17.57
N ALA A 4 -23.46 2.61 17.24
CA ALA A 4 -23.23 3.66 16.27
C ALA A 4 -22.01 4.46 16.75
N ALA A 5 -21.01 4.63 15.88
CA ALA A 5 -19.85 5.43 16.23
C ALA A 5 -20.31 6.86 16.57
N GLU A 6 -19.94 7.35 17.75
CA GLU A 6 -20.34 8.69 18.20
C GLU A 6 -19.66 9.78 17.36
N THR A 7 -20.42 10.80 16.96
CA THR A 7 -19.90 12.02 16.35
C THR A 7 -19.14 12.82 17.39
N ILE A 8 -17.93 13.28 17.06
CA ILE A 8 -17.10 14.08 17.95
C ILE A 8 -17.24 15.54 17.52
N PRO A 9 -17.75 16.44 18.38
CA PRO A 9 -17.91 17.84 18.01
C PRO A 9 -16.54 18.49 17.79
N TRP A 10 -16.48 19.49 16.90
CA TRP A 10 -15.23 20.21 16.60
C TRP A 10 -14.54 20.78 17.85
N SER A 11 -15.32 21.21 18.85
CA SER A 11 -14.84 21.74 20.13
C SER A 11 -14.14 20.70 21.01
N ALA A 12 -14.45 19.42 20.85
CA ALA A 12 -13.81 18.32 21.59
C ALA A 12 -12.47 17.87 20.97
N LEU A 13 -12.08 18.44 19.82
CA LEU A 13 -10.77 18.21 19.24
C LEU A 13 -9.69 18.96 20.05
N SER A 14 -8.55 18.30 20.26
CA SER A 14 -7.37 18.95 20.82
C SER A 14 -6.94 20.14 19.96
N ALA A 15 -6.24 21.12 20.55
CA ALA A 15 -5.77 22.30 19.82
C ALA A 15 -4.94 21.91 18.57
N GLN A 16 -4.13 20.86 18.71
CA GLN A 16 -3.28 20.34 17.64
C GLN A 16 -4.07 19.58 16.56
N GLU A 17 -5.15 18.88 16.92
CA GLU A 17 -6.05 18.29 15.92
C GLU A 17 -6.77 19.39 15.12
N ARG A 18 -7.18 20.48 15.77
CA ARG A 18 -7.82 21.63 15.11
C ARG A 18 -6.88 22.35 14.14
N GLU A 19 -5.60 22.47 14.47
CA GLU A 19 -4.59 23.06 13.57
C GLU A 19 -4.45 22.25 12.27
N VAL A 20 -4.25 20.93 12.37
CA VAL A 20 -4.07 20.07 11.19
C VAL A 20 -5.37 19.87 10.41
N LEU A 21 -6.52 19.86 11.10
CA LEU A 21 -7.83 19.63 10.50
C LEU A 21 -8.54 20.93 10.11
N GLY A 22 -7.93 22.11 10.29
CA GLY A 22 -8.53 23.42 10.01
C GLY A 22 -9.33 23.50 8.69
N PRO A 23 -8.82 22.96 7.56
CA PRO A 23 -9.55 22.91 6.29
C PRO A 23 -10.85 22.07 6.28
N PHE A 24 -11.20 21.41 7.38
CA PHE A 24 -12.41 20.62 7.57
C PHE A 24 -13.39 21.24 8.56
N GLN A 25 -13.04 22.34 9.25
CA GLN A 25 -13.84 22.95 10.31
C GLN A 25 -15.30 23.16 9.89
N ASP A 26 -15.53 23.88 8.78
CA ASP A 26 -16.88 24.28 8.34
C ASP A 26 -17.79 23.11 7.99
N ARG A 27 -17.20 21.98 7.60
CA ARG A 27 -17.94 20.76 7.20
C ARG A 27 -17.84 19.66 8.24
N TRP A 28 -17.18 19.88 9.37
CA TRP A 28 -16.83 18.81 10.31
C TRP A 28 -18.05 18.06 10.82
N GLU A 29 -19.09 18.79 11.19
CA GLU A 29 -20.36 18.26 11.69
C GLU A 29 -21.16 17.50 10.61
N THR A 30 -20.85 17.71 9.33
CA THR A 30 -21.48 16.98 8.20
C THR A 30 -20.77 15.66 7.88
N LEU A 31 -19.59 15.41 8.47
CA LEU A 31 -18.84 14.19 8.22
C LEU A 31 -19.40 13.03 9.06
N SER A 32 -19.47 11.84 8.46
CA SER A 32 -19.83 10.64 9.23
C SER A 32 -18.82 10.39 10.38
N PRO A 33 -19.25 9.78 11.48
CA PRO A 33 -18.38 9.43 12.61
C PRO A 33 -17.10 8.69 12.18
N GLU A 34 -17.21 7.75 11.24
CA GLU A 34 -16.05 7.00 10.74
C GLU A 34 -15.06 7.90 9.99
N ARG A 35 -15.58 8.92 9.28
CA ARG A 35 -14.77 9.88 8.56
C ARG A 35 -14.08 10.85 9.52
N GLN A 36 -14.79 11.32 10.54
CA GLN A 36 -14.21 12.12 11.62
C GLN A 36 -13.06 11.35 12.30
N GLN A 37 -13.29 10.11 12.72
CA GLN A 37 -12.25 9.26 13.33
C GLN A 37 -11.05 8.98 12.40
N ARG A 38 -11.28 8.83 11.09
CA ARG A 38 -10.18 8.67 10.12
C ARG A 38 -9.32 9.93 10.01
N LEU A 39 -9.95 11.10 9.99
CA LEU A 39 -9.27 12.39 9.96
C LEU A 39 -8.46 12.64 11.24
N ARG A 40 -9.04 12.39 12.42
CA ARG A 40 -8.34 12.47 13.70
C ARG A 40 -7.11 11.57 13.76
N ARG A 41 -7.25 10.29 13.36
CA ARG A 41 -6.11 9.37 13.25
C ARG A 41 -5.06 9.87 12.24
N GLY A 42 -5.48 10.56 11.19
CA GLY A 42 -4.59 11.23 10.24
C GLY A 42 -3.79 12.36 10.89
N ALA A 43 -4.47 13.26 11.60
CA ALA A 43 -3.85 14.34 12.34
C ALA A 43 -2.87 13.83 13.41
N ALA A 44 -3.23 12.80 14.15
CA ALA A 44 -2.34 12.17 15.13
C ALA A 44 -1.06 11.60 14.46
N ARG A 45 -1.18 10.96 13.29
CA ARG A 45 -0.01 10.48 12.53
C ARG A 45 0.83 11.63 12.01
N TRP A 46 0.21 12.70 11.51
CA TRP A 46 0.90 13.88 10.98
C TRP A 46 1.87 14.49 12.01
N ARG A 47 1.46 14.54 13.28
CA ARG A 47 2.31 15.01 14.37
C ARG A 47 3.57 14.19 14.56
N ASN A 48 3.47 12.88 14.39
CA ASN A 48 4.60 11.95 14.56
C ASN A 48 5.52 11.89 13.34
N LEU A 49 5.22 12.65 12.27
CA LEU A 49 6.10 12.74 11.11
C LEU A 49 7.17 13.80 11.32
N ASP A 50 8.41 13.43 11.02
CA ASP A 50 9.51 14.38 10.86
C ASP A 50 9.35 15.24 9.59
N GLU A 51 10.17 16.27 9.44
CA GLU A 51 10.10 17.21 8.32
C GLU A 51 10.26 16.51 6.96
N ALA A 52 11.19 15.56 6.84
CA ALA A 52 11.40 14.82 5.60
C ALA A 52 10.18 13.97 5.23
N GLN A 53 9.53 13.35 6.22
CA GLN A 53 8.31 12.58 6.04
C GLN A 53 7.11 13.46 5.67
N ARG A 54 7.01 14.66 6.24
CA ARG A 54 6.00 15.66 5.87
C ARG A 54 6.16 16.10 4.41
N GLN A 55 7.37 16.46 4.00
CA GLN A 55 7.67 16.80 2.61
C GLN A 55 7.34 15.65 1.65
N GLN A 56 7.68 14.41 2.00
CA GLN A 56 7.30 13.26 1.19
C GLN A 56 5.79 13.07 1.09
N PHE A 57 5.04 13.36 2.16
CA PHE A 57 3.59 13.30 2.13
C PHE A 57 3.02 14.39 1.23
N GLU A 58 3.48 15.64 1.35
CA GLU A 58 3.04 16.76 0.52
C GLU A 58 3.28 16.48 -0.97
N GLN A 59 4.48 16.01 -1.33
CA GLN A 59 4.78 15.61 -2.71
C GLN A 59 3.83 14.50 -3.21
N ARG A 60 3.47 13.54 -2.36
CA ARG A 60 2.49 12.49 -2.74
C ARG A 60 1.08 13.05 -2.84
N TYR A 61 0.73 14.00 -1.98
CA TYR A 61 -0.57 14.65 -1.97
C TYR A 61 -0.77 15.49 -3.23
N GLU A 62 0.22 16.29 -3.63
CA GLU A 62 0.15 17.07 -4.89
C GLU A 62 0.03 16.15 -6.11
N LYS A 63 0.81 15.06 -6.16
CA LYS A 63 0.65 14.04 -7.20
C LYS A 63 -0.76 13.44 -7.20
N TRP A 64 -1.34 13.19 -6.03
CA TRP A 64 -2.70 12.67 -5.89
C TRP A 64 -3.77 13.68 -6.34
N LYS A 65 -3.59 14.97 -6.02
CA LYS A 65 -4.45 16.06 -6.47
C LYS A 65 -4.44 16.21 -7.99
N ALA A 66 -3.28 16.04 -8.62
CA ALA A 66 -3.15 16.08 -10.08
C ALA A 66 -3.85 14.90 -10.80
N LEU A 67 -4.22 13.83 -10.09
CA LEU A 67 -4.94 12.70 -10.70
C LEU A 67 -6.40 13.04 -11.03
N THR A 68 -6.85 12.54 -12.18
CA THR A 68 -8.26 12.64 -12.59
C THR A 68 -9.17 11.78 -11.69
N PRO A 69 -10.48 12.05 -11.64
CA PRO A 69 -11.43 11.24 -10.88
C PRO A 69 -11.37 9.74 -11.24
N GLN A 70 -11.22 9.42 -12.54
CA GLN A 70 -11.10 8.05 -13.02
C GLN A 70 -9.81 7.38 -12.53
N GLN A 71 -8.66 8.07 -12.59
CA GLN A 71 -7.39 7.54 -12.08
C GLN A 71 -7.46 7.27 -10.57
N ARG A 72 -8.04 8.20 -9.81
CA ARG A 72 -8.26 8.00 -8.36
C ARG A 72 -9.17 6.80 -8.09
N GLN A 73 -10.21 6.60 -8.90
CA GLN A 73 -11.10 5.45 -8.78
C GLN A 73 -10.37 4.14 -9.05
N GLU A 74 -9.53 4.08 -10.09
CA GLU A 74 -8.71 2.89 -10.36
C GLU A 74 -7.76 2.55 -9.21
N ILE A 75 -7.08 3.55 -8.65
CA ILE A 75 -6.19 3.32 -7.50
C ILE A 75 -7.00 2.80 -6.30
N ARG A 76 -8.19 3.35 -6.05
CA ARG A 76 -9.08 2.84 -4.99
C ARG A 76 -9.49 1.39 -5.24
N ARG A 77 -9.86 1.03 -6.47
CA ARG A 77 -10.18 -0.36 -6.85
C ARG A 77 -9.00 -1.30 -6.61
N HIS A 78 -7.80 -0.93 -7.06
CA HIS A 78 -6.60 -1.72 -6.84
C HIS A 78 -6.28 -1.89 -5.35
N PHE A 79 -6.44 -0.82 -4.56
CA PHE A 79 -6.22 -0.88 -3.12
C PHE A 79 -7.24 -1.78 -2.42
N GLN A 80 -8.52 -1.71 -2.79
CA GLN A 80 -9.55 -2.59 -2.25
C GLN A 80 -9.26 -4.06 -2.57
N ARG A 81 -8.90 -4.38 -3.82
CA ARG A 81 -8.48 -5.73 -4.22
C ARG A 81 -7.29 -6.22 -3.40
N PHE A 82 -6.27 -5.37 -3.20
CA PHE A 82 -5.11 -5.70 -2.38
C PHE A 82 -5.48 -5.98 -0.93
N ARG A 83 -6.33 -5.14 -0.32
CA ARG A 83 -6.78 -5.31 1.08
C ARG A 83 -7.63 -6.56 1.29
N ALA A 84 -8.33 -7.02 0.25
CA ALA A 84 -9.11 -8.26 0.30
C ALA A 84 -8.25 -9.53 0.21
N LEU A 85 -6.95 -9.42 -0.12
CA LEU A 85 -6.04 -10.57 -0.17
C LEU A 85 -5.72 -11.09 1.24
N PRO A 86 -5.45 -12.40 1.41
CA PRO A 86 -4.93 -12.94 2.67
C PRO A 86 -3.63 -12.23 3.10
N PRO A 87 -3.35 -12.08 4.41
CA PRO A 87 -2.16 -11.38 4.90
C PRO A 87 -0.85 -11.91 4.31
N SER A 88 -0.72 -13.22 4.14
CA SER A 88 0.46 -13.85 3.54
C SER A 88 0.67 -13.44 2.08
N GLU A 89 -0.41 -13.23 1.32
CA GLU A 89 -0.33 -12.77 -0.06
C GLU A 89 -0.05 -11.27 -0.15
N GLN A 90 -0.61 -10.47 0.77
CA GLN A 90 -0.25 -9.05 0.91
C GLN A 90 1.25 -8.89 1.18
N GLN A 91 1.79 -9.62 2.16
CA GLN A 91 3.22 -9.60 2.50
C GLN A 91 4.12 -10.00 1.34
N ARG A 92 3.69 -11.00 0.55
CA ARG A 92 4.40 -11.42 -0.65
C ARG A 92 4.49 -10.32 -1.70
N ILE A 93 3.38 -9.61 -1.96
CA ILE A 93 3.34 -8.49 -2.90
C ILE A 93 4.23 -7.34 -2.41
N LEU A 94 4.14 -7.00 -1.12
CA LEU A 94 4.97 -5.95 -0.52
C LEU A 94 6.46 -6.29 -0.59
N SER A 95 6.83 -7.54 -0.30
CA SER A 95 8.20 -8.04 -0.41
C SER A 95 8.72 -8.00 -1.85
N ALA A 96 7.91 -8.44 -2.82
CA ALA A 96 8.26 -8.37 -4.24
C ALA A 96 8.47 -6.92 -4.69
N ARG A 97 7.59 -6.00 -4.25
CA ARG A 97 7.72 -4.56 -4.52
C ARG A 97 8.98 -3.98 -3.90
N LYS A 98 9.32 -4.35 -2.66
CA LYS A 98 10.55 -3.90 -1.98
C LYS A 98 11.79 -4.36 -2.75
N ARG A 99 11.86 -5.64 -3.12
CA ARG A 99 12.97 -6.20 -3.92
C ARG A 99 13.13 -5.45 -5.23
N PHE A 100 12.04 -5.26 -5.98
CA PHE A 100 12.06 -4.53 -7.24
C PHE A 100 12.53 -3.08 -7.09
N ARG A 101 12.10 -2.38 -6.03
CA ARG A 101 12.54 -0.99 -5.75
C ARG A 101 14.02 -0.89 -5.42
N ASN A 102 14.60 -1.95 -4.86
CA ASN A 102 15.99 -2.02 -4.44
C ASN A 102 16.92 -2.53 -5.56
N LEU A 103 16.40 -2.91 -6.73
CA LEU A 103 17.24 -3.26 -7.87
C LEU A 103 18.05 -2.05 -8.36
N PRO A 104 19.27 -2.27 -8.90
CA PRO A 104 20.01 -1.24 -9.61
C PRO A 104 19.14 -0.56 -10.68
N PRO A 105 19.25 0.77 -10.88
CA PRO A 105 18.39 1.49 -11.82
C PRO A 105 18.38 0.89 -13.23
N ALA A 106 19.54 0.45 -13.73
CA ALA A 106 19.69 -0.19 -15.03
C ALA A 106 18.94 -1.53 -15.13
N GLU A 107 19.02 -2.36 -14.09
CA GLU A 107 18.32 -3.65 -14.06
C GLU A 107 16.81 -3.44 -13.98
N ARG A 108 16.37 -2.51 -13.13
CA ARG A 108 14.96 -2.12 -13.04
C ARG A 108 14.42 -1.64 -14.37
N GLN A 109 15.18 -0.80 -15.07
CA GLN A 109 14.80 -0.27 -16.39
C GLN A 109 14.66 -1.39 -17.42
N ARG A 110 15.65 -2.30 -17.50
CA ARG A 110 15.59 -3.48 -18.38
C ARG A 110 14.35 -4.34 -18.12
N LEU A 111 13.97 -4.53 -16.86
CA LEU A 111 12.76 -5.29 -16.52
C LEU A 111 11.48 -4.57 -16.96
N LEU A 112 11.41 -3.24 -16.81
CA LEU A 112 10.28 -2.43 -17.25
C LEU A 112 10.14 -2.42 -18.78
N GLU A 113 11.24 -2.25 -19.49
CA GLU A 113 11.31 -2.29 -20.95
C GLU A 113 10.86 -3.65 -21.46
N LYS A 114 11.47 -4.72 -20.95
CA LYS A 114 11.06 -6.09 -21.29
C LYS A 114 9.57 -6.32 -21.06
N PHE A 115 8.99 -5.80 -19.97
CA PHE A 115 7.56 -5.94 -19.72
C PHE A 115 6.71 -5.08 -20.66
N ARG A 116 7.17 -3.86 -21.00
CA ARG A 116 6.52 -2.95 -21.95
C ARG A 116 6.45 -3.57 -23.34
N ASP A 117 7.54 -4.20 -23.78
CA ASP A 117 7.68 -4.80 -25.11
C ASP A 117 6.93 -6.13 -25.24
N MET A 118 6.52 -6.75 -24.12
CA MET A 118 5.70 -7.96 -24.17
C MET A 118 4.29 -7.69 -24.68
N THR A 119 3.83 -8.53 -25.62
CA THR A 119 2.43 -8.55 -26.08
C THR A 119 1.50 -9.04 -24.95
N PRO A 120 0.19 -8.76 -25.02
CA PRO A 120 -0.78 -9.28 -24.06
C PRO A 120 -0.69 -10.81 -23.89
N GLU A 121 -0.49 -11.56 -24.97
CA GLU A 121 -0.37 -13.02 -24.98
C GLU A 121 0.91 -13.48 -24.26
N GLN A 122 2.03 -12.79 -24.50
CA GLN A 122 3.30 -13.06 -23.83
C GLN A 122 3.19 -12.81 -22.32
N ARG A 123 2.54 -11.71 -21.92
CA ARG A 123 2.27 -11.42 -20.50
C ARG A 123 1.37 -12.47 -19.86
N GLN A 124 0.33 -12.93 -20.56
CA GLN A 124 -0.53 -14.01 -20.07
C GLN A 124 0.24 -15.33 -19.92
N ARG A 125 1.09 -15.68 -20.89
CA ARG A 125 1.96 -16.87 -20.80
C ARG A 125 2.88 -16.77 -19.59
N LEU A 126 3.58 -15.65 -19.41
CA LEU A 126 4.42 -15.39 -18.26
C LEU A 126 3.63 -15.53 -16.94
N GLN A 127 2.43 -14.96 -16.86
CA GLN A 127 1.59 -15.07 -15.67
C GLN A 127 1.19 -16.53 -15.38
N ARG A 128 0.81 -17.30 -16.40
CA ARG A 128 0.50 -18.73 -16.26
C ARG A 128 1.70 -19.53 -15.76
N GLU A 129 2.89 -19.27 -16.31
CA GLU A 129 4.12 -19.92 -15.86
C GLU A 129 4.47 -19.58 -14.42
N LEU A 130 4.41 -18.30 -14.03
CA LEU A 130 4.67 -17.88 -12.65
C LEU A 130 3.68 -18.53 -11.67
N ARG A 131 2.40 -18.65 -12.07
CA ARG A 131 1.38 -19.37 -11.29
C ARG A 131 1.70 -20.85 -11.18
N ARG A 132 2.10 -21.51 -12.27
CA ARG A 132 2.51 -22.93 -12.27
C ARG A 132 3.73 -23.17 -11.38
N LYS A 133 4.80 -22.39 -11.55
CA LYS A 133 6.02 -22.47 -10.73
C LYS A 133 5.71 -22.25 -9.25
N ARG A 134 4.81 -21.31 -8.92
CA ARG A 134 4.33 -21.09 -7.55
C ARG A 134 3.62 -22.34 -7.01
N ARG A 135 2.68 -22.91 -7.77
CA ARG A 135 1.94 -24.11 -7.35
C ARG A 135 2.90 -25.28 -7.05
N GLN A 136 3.83 -25.53 -7.97
CA GLN A 136 4.85 -26.58 -7.82
C GLN A 136 5.74 -26.34 -6.59
N ARG A 137 6.17 -25.10 -6.34
CA ARG A 137 6.95 -24.78 -5.13
C ARG A 137 6.19 -25.06 -3.85
N LEU A 138 4.91 -24.67 -3.79
CA LEU A 138 4.06 -24.92 -2.60
C LEU A 138 3.82 -26.41 -2.38
N GLU A 139 3.60 -27.17 -3.45
CA GLU A 139 3.43 -28.62 -3.40
C GLU A 139 4.71 -29.33 -2.89
N ARG A 140 5.88 -28.88 -3.35
CA ARG A 140 7.17 -29.37 -2.86
C ARG A 140 7.39 -29.09 -1.37
N LEU A 141 7.07 -27.88 -0.92
CA LEU A 141 7.12 -27.52 0.50
C LEU A 141 6.17 -28.38 1.33
N ARG A 142 4.94 -28.64 0.84
CA ARG A 142 3.97 -29.53 1.49
C ARG A 142 4.46 -30.98 1.58
N ARG A 143 5.21 -31.45 0.58
CA ARG A 143 5.79 -32.81 0.54
C ARG A 143 7.13 -32.95 1.30
N GLY A 144 7.58 -31.92 2.01
CA GLY A 144 8.86 -31.93 2.74
C GLY A 144 10.12 -31.82 1.86
N ASN A 145 9.97 -31.75 0.54
CA ASN A 145 11.08 -31.65 -0.42
C ASN A 145 11.36 -30.19 -0.81
N ALA A 146 11.72 -29.38 0.19
CA ALA A 146 12.09 -27.99 0.00
C ALA A 146 13.47 -27.86 -0.69
N PRO A 147 13.63 -26.98 -1.69
CA PRO A 147 14.96 -26.69 -2.24
C PRO A 147 15.82 -25.96 -1.18
N PRO A 148 17.14 -26.23 -1.14
CA PRO A 148 18.05 -25.48 -0.28
C PRO A 148 18.00 -24.00 -0.68
N GLY A 149 17.70 -23.11 0.28
CA GLY A 149 17.56 -21.66 0.04
C GLY A 149 16.13 -21.09 0.17
N ALA A 150 15.16 -21.87 0.66
CA ALA A 150 13.83 -21.35 1.02
C ALA A 150 13.76 -20.75 2.45
N GLY A 151 14.83 -20.85 3.25
CA GLY A 151 15.03 -20.10 4.49
C GLY A 151 15.55 -18.69 4.21
N GLY A 152 15.01 -17.69 4.90
CA GLY A 152 15.51 -16.33 4.82
C GLY A 152 17.00 -16.27 5.11
N GLN A 153 17.72 -15.41 4.39
CA GLN A 153 19.07 -14.99 4.75
C GLN A 153 19.02 -14.48 6.20
N GLN A 154 19.44 -15.32 7.15
CA GLN A 154 19.96 -14.84 8.41
C GLN A 154 21.32 -14.23 8.06
N SER A 155 21.38 -12.90 8.17
CA SER A 155 22.63 -12.17 8.20
C SER A 155 23.48 -12.75 9.34
N GLN A 156 24.53 -13.48 9.00
CA GLN A 156 25.73 -13.46 9.81
C GLN A 156 26.43 -12.15 9.47
N SER A 157 26.58 -11.30 10.46
CA SER A 157 27.57 -10.24 10.47
C SER A 157 28.45 -10.57 11.67
N GLU A 158 29.73 -10.75 11.37
CA GLU A 158 30.87 -10.70 12.30
C GLU A 158 30.87 -9.43 13.14
#